data_AF-A0A7C7MZU2-F1
#
_entry.id   AF-A0A7C7MZU2-F1
#
_cell.length_a   1.000
_cell.length_b   1.000
_cell.length_c   1.000
_cell.angle_alpha   90.00
_cell.angle_beta   90.00
_cell.angle_gamma   90.00
#
_symmetry.space_group_name_H-M   'P 1'
#
loop_
_entity.id
_entity.type
_entity.pdbx_description
1 polymer ?
#
loop_
_entity_poly.entity_id
_entity_poly.type
_entity_poly.pdbx_seq_one_letter_code
_entity_poly.pdbx_strand_id
1 'polypeptide(L)'
;GNETIFFFLSRCLCVFPKSTVGTRRYKPIDLTESQAMRAFREKISEILHTPYKTGKAKNELEPNQVELDAEAKQIWQMFHDKVEDQLSKYGILSSIKGLGNKAPEHALRLATVLAGFDAPEISNFSRISSGYIRNSTILTQYYLNEALRLFNSGIADPNLIEANKLLEWLRDKKKKIVSLPEIYQFGPNSIRDSKKARQLIKILVEHGYALPLTGGVDFDGKIRNEVYEIRL
;
A
#
# COMPACT_ATOMS: atom_id res chain seq x y z
N GLY A 1 0.24 0.77 24.16
CA GLY A 1 -0.59 1.37 23.10
C GLY A 1 -0.17 0.92 21.71
N ASN A 2 1.07 1.17 21.29
CA ASN A 2 1.51 0.92 19.91
C ASN A 2 1.80 -0.56 19.56
N GLU A 3 2.23 -1.39 20.50
CA GLU A 3 2.64 -2.78 20.19
C GLU A 3 1.49 -3.68 19.71
N THR A 4 0.27 -3.48 20.23
CA THR A 4 -0.90 -4.28 19.87
C THR A 4 -1.36 -4.04 18.42
N ILE A 5 -1.21 -2.80 17.92
CA ILE A 5 -1.57 -2.42 16.55
C ILE A 5 -0.59 -3.03 15.54
N PHE A 6 0.72 -3.00 15.85
CA PHE A 6 1.73 -3.63 15.00
C PHE A 6 1.55 -5.15 14.89
N PHE A 7 1.11 -5.81 15.97
CA PHE A 7 0.83 -7.25 15.95
C PHE A 7 -0.38 -7.62 15.09
N PHE A 8 -1.45 -6.82 15.10
CA PHE A 8 -2.61 -7.03 14.24
C PHE A 8 -2.27 -6.80 12.76
N LEU A 9 -1.61 -5.68 12.44
CA LEU A 9 -1.27 -5.31 11.06
C LEU A 9 -0.37 -6.33 10.37
N SER A 10 0.49 -7.03 11.12
CA SER A 10 1.33 -8.10 10.56
C SER A 10 0.54 -9.31 10.00
N ARG A 11 -0.75 -9.42 10.33
CA ARG A 11 -1.66 -10.46 9.79
C ARG A 11 -2.56 -9.94 8.67
N CYS A 12 -2.41 -8.69 8.27
CA CYS A 12 -3.17 -8.09 7.20
C CYS A 12 -2.28 -7.88 5.97
N LEU A 13 -2.80 -8.22 4.80
CA LEU A 13 -2.15 -7.95 3.51
C LEU A 13 -2.57 -6.57 3.00
N CYS A 14 -2.02 -5.53 3.63
CA CYS A 14 -2.34 -4.14 3.31
C CYS A 14 -1.68 -3.68 2.01
N VAL A 15 -2.41 -2.86 1.24
CA VAL A 15 -1.91 -2.22 0.03
C VAL A 15 -2.36 -0.76 0.02
N PHE A 16 -1.52 0.13 -0.51
CA PHE A 16 -1.86 1.54 -0.67
C PHE A 16 -1.71 1.95 -2.14
N PRO A 17 -2.67 1.55 -3.00
CA PRO A 17 -2.56 1.79 -4.43
C PRO A 17 -2.69 3.28 -4.74
N LYS A 18 -2.20 3.68 -5.92
CA LYS A 18 -2.34 5.07 -6.40
C LYS A 18 -3.82 5.45 -6.43
N SER A 19 -4.17 6.54 -5.74
CA SER A 19 -5.55 7.03 -5.70
C SER A 19 -6.04 7.41 -7.09
N THR A 20 -7.24 6.95 -7.44
CA THR A 20 -7.99 7.36 -8.64
C THR A 20 -9.09 8.39 -8.31
N VAL A 21 -9.12 8.89 -7.07
CA VAL A 21 -10.05 9.96 -6.67
C VAL A 21 -9.80 11.20 -7.54
N GLY A 22 -10.87 11.78 -8.08
CA GLY A 22 -10.80 12.90 -9.03
C GLY A 22 -10.61 12.49 -10.50
N THR A 23 -10.10 11.29 -10.79
CA THR A 23 -9.91 10.77 -12.16
C THR A 23 -10.82 9.58 -12.50
N ARG A 24 -11.48 8.98 -11.50
CA ARG A 24 -12.48 7.92 -11.67
C ARG A 24 -13.79 8.45 -12.30
N ARG A 25 -13.82 8.61 -13.62
CA ARG A 25 -15.06 8.93 -14.35
C ARG A 25 -16.04 7.74 -14.28
N TYR A 26 -17.34 8.04 -14.18
CA TYR A 26 -18.38 7.01 -14.21
C TYR A 26 -18.34 6.25 -15.54
N LYS A 27 -18.41 4.92 -15.48
CA LYS A 27 -18.52 4.05 -16.64
C LYS A 27 -19.92 3.43 -16.65
N PRO A 28 -20.75 3.67 -17.69
CA PRO A 28 -22.11 3.14 -17.78
C PRO A 28 -22.11 1.66 -18.20
N ILE A 29 -21.24 0.84 -17.61
CA ILE A 29 -21.14 -0.59 -17.88
C ILE A 29 -22.00 -1.31 -16.85
N ASP A 30 -22.96 -2.10 -17.31
CA ASP A 30 -23.68 -3.01 -16.42
C ASP A 30 -22.79 -4.21 -16.07
N LEU A 31 -22.30 -4.25 -14.83
CA LEU A 31 -21.47 -5.35 -14.35
C LEU A 31 -22.26 -6.65 -14.17
N THR A 32 -23.60 -6.62 -14.14
CA THR A 32 -24.43 -7.83 -14.07
C THR A 32 -24.45 -8.60 -15.39
N GLU A 33 -24.25 -7.91 -16.51
CA GLU A 33 -24.16 -8.53 -17.84
C GLU A 33 -22.76 -9.12 -18.13
N SER A 34 -21.74 -8.67 -17.40
CA SER A 34 -20.37 -9.18 -17.55
C SER A 34 -20.29 -10.67 -17.23
N GLN A 35 -19.85 -11.47 -18.21
CA GLN A 35 -19.66 -12.92 -18.04
C GLN A 35 -18.70 -13.25 -16.89
N ALA A 36 -17.58 -12.51 -16.78
CA ALA A 36 -16.60 -12.73 -15.73
C ALA A 36 -17.18 -12.43 -14.33
N MET A 37 -18.00 -11.39 -14.21
CA MET A 37 -18.65 -11.04 -12.93
C MET A 37 -19.72 -12.07 -12.55
N ARG A 38 -20.48 -12.58 -13.53
CA ARG A 38 -21.45 -13.66 -13.31
C ARG A 38 -20.76 -14.92 -12.81
N ALA A 39 -19.71 -15.38 -13.50
CA ALA A 39 -18.94 -16.56 -13.08
C ALA A 39 -18.36 -16.40 -11.66
N PHE A 40 -17.82 -15.23 -11.33
CA PHE A 40 -17.33 -14.95 -9.98
C PHE A 40 -18.45 -15.03 -8.94
N ARG A 41 -19.61 -14.40 -9.19
CA ARG A 41 -20.76 -14.40 -8.26
C ARG A 41 -21.33 -15.80 -8.06
N GLU A 42 -21.45 -16.57 -9.14
CA GLU A 42 -21.90 -17.96 -9.09
C GLU A 42 -20.96 -18.79 -8.21
N LYS A 43 -19.64 -18.67 -8.40
CA LYS A 43 -18.67 -19.39 -7.58
C LYS A 43 -18.71 -18.98 -6.11
N ILE A 44 -18.80 -17.68 -5.82
CA ILE A 44 -18.94 -17.21 -4.43
C ILE A 44 -20.24 -17.72 -3.80
N SER A 45 -21.34 -17.72 -4.56
CA SER A 45 -22.62 -18.24 -4.09
C SER A 45 -22.52 -19.74 -3.78
N GLU A 46 -21.91 -20.54 -4.66
CA GLU A 46 -21.66 -21.96 -4.45
C GLU A 46 -20.89 -22.22 -3.15
N ILE A 47 -19.79 -21.49 -2.93
CA ILE A 47 -18.98 -21.62 -1.71
C ILE A 47 -19.79 -21.25 -0.45
N LEU A 48 -20.56 -20.16 -0.48
CA LEU A 48 -21.37 -19.72 0.67
C LEU A 48 -22.52 -20.67 1.00
N HIS A 49 -23.07 -21.36 0.00
CA HIS A 49 -24.13 -22.36 0.20
C HIS A 49 -23.58 -23.75 0.52
N THR A 50 -22.25 -23.95 0.48
CA THR A 50 -21.65 -25.22 0.90
C THR A 50 -21.84 -25.38 2.41
N PRO A 51 -22.46 -26.48 2.88
CA PRO A 51 -22.62 -26.73 4.30
C PRO A 51 -21.28 -26.76 5.04
N TYR A 52 -21.20 -26.13 6.20
CA TYR A 52 -20.03 -26.26 7.07
C TYR A 52 -19.89 -27.70 7.54
N LYS A 53 -18.66 -28.19 7.55
CA LYS A 53 -18.36 -29.47 8.18
C LYS A 53 -18.34 -29.28 9.70
N THR A 54 -19.35 -29.81 10.37
CA THR A 54 -19.55 -29.71 11.82
C THR A 54 -19.31 -31.05 12.50
N GLY A 55 -18.73 -31.02 13.70
CA GLY A 55 -18.50 -32.21 14.52
C GLY A 55 -19.76 -32.67 15.26
N LYS A 56 -19.56 -33.50 16.30
CA LYS A 56 -20.65 -34.08 17.10
C LYS A 56 -21.13 -33.13 18.21
N ALA A 57 -20.29 -32.20 18.65
CA ALA A 57 -20.65 -31.24 19.67
C ALA A 57 -21.35 -29.99 19.10
N LYS A 58 -22.16 -29.34 19.94
CA LYS A 58 -22.81 -28.08 19.60
C LYS A 58 -21.75 -27.01 19.32
N ASN A 59 -21.83 -26.36 18.16
CA ASN A 59 -20.89 -25.35 17.67
C ASN A 59 -19.47 -25.86 17.37
N GLU A 60 -19.30 -27.16 17.10
CA GLU A 60 -18.01 -27.72 16.68
C GLU A 60 -17.83 -27.63 15.16
N LEU A 61 -16.69 -27.09 14.72
CA LEU A 61 -16.26 -27.15 13.31
C LEU A 61 -15.18 -28.23 13.17
N GLU A 62 -15.32 -29.04 12.13
CA GLU A 62 -14.33 -30.06 11.75
C GLU A 62 -13.79 -29.73 10.35
N PRO A 63 -12.92 -28.71 10.22
CA PRO A 63 -12.45 -28.25 8.92
C PRO A 63 -11.65 -29.34 8.20
N ASN A 64 -11.70 -29.31 6.87
CA ASN A 64 -10.89 -30.21 6.06
C ASN A 64 -9.40 -29.88 6.21
N GLN A 65 -8.59 -30.91 6.34
CA GLN A 65 -7.14 -30.78 6.25
C GLN A 65 -6.75 -30.63 4.77
N VAL A 66 -6.03 -29.55 4.47
CA VAL A 66 -5.52 -29.25 3.13
C VAL A 66 -4.00 -29.42 3.15
N GLU A 67 -3.49 -30.28 2.29
CA GLU A 67 -2.08 -30.62 2.17
C GLU A 67 -1.45 -30.01 0.93
N LEU A 68 -0.13 -29.77 1.00
CA LEU A 68 0.66 -29.46 -0.17
C LEU A 68 1.09 -30.76 -0.86
N ASP A 69 1.10 -30.74 -2.19
CA ASP A 69 1.83 -31.77 -2.92
C ASP A 69 3.34 -31.62 -2.73
N ALA A 70 4.10 -32.68 -3.06
CA ALA A 70 5.55 -32.72 -2.81
C ALA A 70 6.29 -31.55 -3.47
N GLU A 71 5.98 -31.26 -4.74
CA GLU A 71 6.56 -30.11 -5.46
C GLU A 71 6.12 -28.78 -4.85
N ALA A 72 4.85 -28.64 -4.48
CA ALA A 72 4.31 -27.44 -3.86
C ALA A 72 5.01 -27.13 -2.53
N LYS A 73 5.28 -28.17 -1.73
CA LYS A 73 6.04 -28.07 -0.47
C LYS A 73 7.47 -27.61 -0.70
N GLN A 74 8.15 -28.13 -1.71
CA GLN A 74 9.52 -27.71 -2.04
C GLN A 74 9.56 -26.22 -2.42
N ILE A 75 8.64 -25.74 -3.25
CA ILE A 75 8.55 -24.32 -3.62
C ILE A 75 8.29 -23.46 -2.39
N TRP A 76 7.39 -23.89 -1.52
CA TRP A 76 7.11 -23.17 -0.27
C TRP A 76 8.33 -23.10 0.65
N GLN A 77 9.09 -24.19 0.79
CA GLN A 77 10.33 -24.21 1.58
C GLN A 77 11.36 -23.23 1.02
N MET A 78 11.59 -23.24 -0.29
CA MET A 78 12.49 -22.27 -0.94
C MET A 78 12.05 -20.82 -0.70
N PHE A 79 10.74 -20.55 -0.73
CA PHE A 79 10.20 -19.24 -0.42
C PHE A 79 10.42 -18.85 1.06
N HIS A 80 10.14 -19.78 1.97
CA HIS A 80 10.35 -19.60 3.41
C HIS A 80 11.80 -19.20 3.71
N ASP A 81 12.77 -20.00 3.25
CA ASP A 81 14.19 -19.79 3.55
C ASP A 81 14.69 -18.46 2.96
N LYS A 82 14.24 -18.13 1.74
CA LYS A 82 14.55 -16.84 1.12
C LYS A 82 14.00 -15.64 1.89
N VAL A 83 12.83 -15.77 2.53
CA VAL A 83 12.28 -14.73 3.41
C VAL A 83 13.09 -14.63 4.70
N GLU A 84 13.46 -15.77 5.28
CA GLU A 84 14.25 -15.85 6.52
C GLU A 84 15.61 -15.16 6.35
N ASP A 85 16.31 -15.41 5.25
CA ASP A 85 17.58 -14.74 4.92
C ASP A 85 17.44 -13.20 4.92
N GLN A 86 16.31 -12.70 4.40
CA GLN A 86 16.01 -11.27 4.32
C GLN A 86 15.55 -10.67 5.66
N LEU A 87 15.24 -11.47 6.68
CA LEU A 87 14.88 -11.03 8.02
C LEU A 87 16.08 -10.80 8.94
N SER A 88 17.29 -11.17 8.48
CA SER A 88 18.55 -10.92 9.17
C SER A 88 18.73 -9.45 9.56
N LYS A 89 19.67 -9.17 10.49
CA LYS A 89 19.88 -7.82 11.05
C LYS A 89 20.05 -6.72 9.99
N TYR A 90 20.64 -7.06 8.85
CA TYR A 90 20.88 -6.15 7.72
C TYR A 90 20.09 -6.53 6.47
N GLY A 91 19.17 -7.50 6.57
CA GLY A 91 18.33 -7.93 5.48
C GLY A 91 17.27 -6.90 5.11
N ILE A 92 16.78 -6.97 3.88
CA ILE A 92 15.84 -6.01 3.30
C ILE A 92 14.52 -5.95 4.11
N LEU A 93 14.09 -7.07 4.70
CA LEU A 93 12.85 -7.17 5.48
C LEU A 93 13.06 -6.85 6.97
N SER A 94 14.26 -6.46 7.39
CA SER A 94 14.61 -6.19 8.80
C SER A 94 13.74 -5.10 9.45
N SER A 95 13.23 -4.16 8.67
CA SER A 95 12.33 -3.09 9.09
C SER A 95 10.87 -3.53 9.28
N ILE A 96 10.47 -4.63 8.63
CA ILE A 96 9.10 -5.15 8.64
C ILE A 96 9.02 -6.59 9.17
N LYS A 97 9.92 -6.95 10.10
CA LYS A 97 10.05 -8.30 10.68
C LYS A 97 8.73 -8.90 11.12
N GLY A 98 7.82 -8.10 11.70
CA GLY A 98 6.52 -8.60 12.16
C GLY A 98 5.70 -9.27 11.04
N LEU A 99 5.68 -8.66 9.86
CA LEU A 99 5.00 -9.18 8.66
C LEU A 99 5.87 -10.25 7.98
N GLY A 100 7.18 -10.02 7.82
CA GLY A 100 8.07 -10.97 7.15
C GLY A 100 8.09 -12.34 7.83
N ASN A 101 8.10 -12.40 9.17
CA ASN A 101 7.98 -13.67 9.92
C ASN A 101 6.67 -14.45 9.65
N LYS A 102 5.63 -13.77 9.13
CA LYS A 102 4.34 -14.38 8.79
C LYS A 102 4.17 -14.59 7.30
N ALA A 103 5.12 -14.17 6.47
CA ALA A 103 5.01 -14.29 5.03
C ALA A 103 4.85 -15.76 4.56
N PRO A 104 5.56 -16.76 5.13
CA PRO A 104 5.34 -18.16 4.75
C PRO A 104 3.91 -18.64 5.06
N GLU A 105 3.35 -18.26 6.21
CA GLU A 105 1.95 -18.55 6.56
C GLU A 105 0.97 -17.86 5.61
N HIS A 106 1.21 -16.59 5.29
CA HIS A 106 0.40 -15.82 4.33
C HIS A 106 0.42 -16.46 2.94
N ALA A 107 1.57 -16.96 2.48
CA ALA A 107 1.68 -17.66 1.20
C ALA A 107 0.83 -18.94 1.18
N LEU A 108 0.78 -19.70 2.28
CA LEU A 108 -0.10 -20.87 2.37
C LEU A 108 -1.57 -20.46 2.32
N ARG A 109 -1.97 -19.47 3.13
CA ARG A 109 -3.36 -19.00 3.19
C ARG A 109 -3.85 -18.46 1.86
N LEU A 110 -3.03 -17.68 1.15
CA LEU A 110 -3.32 -17.22 -0.19
C LEU A 110 -3.44 -18.38 -1.19
N ALA A 111 -2.54 -19.36 -1.14
CA ALA A 111 -2.62 -20.54 -2.00
C ALA A 111 -3.91 -21.34 -1.73
N THR A 112 -4.29 -21.52 -0.46
CA THR A 112 -5.54 -22.18 -0.06
C THR A 112 -6.76 -21.44 -0.62
N VAL A 113 -6.78 -20.11 -0.58
CA VAL A 113 -7.89 -19.31 -1.13
C VAL A 113 -7.97 -19.47 -2.65
N LEU A 114 -6.84 -19.36 -3.36
CA LEU A 114 -6.82 -19.49 -4.82
C LEU A 114 -7.23 -20.90 -5.27
N ALA A 115 -6.63 -21.92 -4.66
CA ALA A 115 -6.92 -23.31 -4.99
C ALA A 115 -8.35 -23.72 -4.60
N GLY A 116 -8.84 -23.26 -3.44
CA GLY A 116 -10.21 -23.49 -3.02
C GLY A 116 -11.24 -22.79 -3.91
N PHE A 117 -10.95 -21.57 -4.37
CA PHE A 117 -11.81 -20.86 -5.31
C PHE A 117 -11.95 -21.59 -6.65
N ASP A 118 -10.88 -22.22 -7.12
CA ASP A 118 -10.87 -22.97 -8.39
C ASP A 118 -11.31 -24.44 -8.23
N ALA A 119 -11.40 -24.95 -7.01
CA ALA A 119 -11.82 -26.33 -6.76
C ALA A 119 -13.23 -26.58 -7.34
N PRO A 120 -13.46 -27.65 -8.10
CA PRO A 120 -14.78 -27.97 -8.62
C PRO A 120 -15.83 -28.12 -7.52
N GLU A 121 -15.42 -28.64 -6.36
CA GLU A 121 -16.23 -28.76 -5.16
C GLU A 121 -15.38 -28.45 -3.92
N ILE A 122 -15.73 -27.39 -3.18
CA ILE A 122 -14.93 -26.92 -2.03
C ILE A 122 -14.98 -27.91 -0.85
N SER A 123 -16.05 -28.71 -0.73
CA SER A 123 -16.22 -29.73 0.32
C SER A 123 -15.17 -30.84 0.25
N ASN A 124 -14.62 -31.11 -0.94
CA ASN A 124 -13.63 -32.16 -1.22
C ASN A 124 -12.21 -31.62 -1.42
N PHE A 125 -12.03 -30.30 -1.31
CA PHE A 125 -10.74 -29.65 -1.46
C PHE A 125 -9.79 -30.04 -0.33
N SER A 126 -8.67 -30.68 -0.69
CA SER A 126 -7.70 -31.23 0.26
C SER A 126 -6.24 -31.13 -0.20
N ARG A 127 -5.97 -30.64 -1.42
CA ARG A 127 -4.66 -30.66 -2.05
C ARG A 127 -4.37 -29.33 -2.74
N ILE A 128 -3.18 -28.78 -2.53
CA ILE A 128 -2.68 -27.57 -3.20
C ILE A 128 -1.51 -27.95 -4.10
N SER A 129 -1.67 -27.72 -5.39
CA SER A 129 -0.64 -27.94 -6.40
C SER A 129 0.42 -26.83 -6.42
N SER A 130 1.54 -27.11 -7.08
CA SER A 130 2.68 -26.18 -7.19
C SER A 130 2.32 -24.85 -7.86
N GLY A 131 1.37 -24.85 -8.80
CA GLY A 131 0.90 -23.64 -9.47
C GLY A 131 0.32 -22.60 -8.50
N TYR A 132 -0.53 -23.03 -7.56
CA TYR A 132 -1.14 -22.14 -6.58
C TYR A 132 -0.14 -21.59 -5.57
N ILE A 133 0.82 -22.40 -5.14
CA ILE A 133 1.92 -21.92 -4.28
C ILE A 133 2.79 -20.92 -5.02
N ARG A 134 3.13 -21.15 -6.29
CA ARG A 134 3.90 -20.17 -7.07
C ARG A 134 3.15 -18.85 -7.17
N ASN A 135 1.86 -18.86 -7.47
CA ASN A 135 1.05 -17.65 -7.53
C ASN A 135 0.95 -16.95 -6.17
N SER A 136 0.79 -17.70 -5.08
CA SER A 136 0.69 -17.12 -3.75
C SER A 136 2.00 -16.48 -3.28
N THR A 137 3.15 -17.08 -3.59
CA THR A 137 4.46 -16.49 -3.26
C THR A 137 4.70 -15.17 -3.99
N ILE A 138 4.25 -15.06 -5.26
CA ILE A 138 4.28 -13.80 -6.02
C ILE A 138 3.43 -12.73 -5.33
N LEU A 139 2.20 -13.08 -4.94
CA LEU A 139 1.31 -12.16 -4.22
C LEU A 139 1.89 -11.75 -2.86
N THR A 140 2.39 -12.69 -2.07
CA THR A 140 3.03 -12.38 -0.78
C THR A 140 4.22 -11.46 -0.96
N GLN A 141 5.06 -11.69 -1.98
CA GLN A 141 6.19 -10.81 -2.27
C GLN A 141 5.73 -9.39 -2.64
N TYR A 142 4.64 -9.26 -3.41
CA TYR A 142 4.03 -7.96 -3.68
C TYR A 142 3.64 -7.24 -2.39
N TYR A 143 2.99 -7.92 -1.44
CA TYR A 143 2.60 -7.32 -0.16
C TYR A 143 3.80 -6.97 0.73
N LEU A 144 4.86 -7.77 0.72
CA LEU A 144 6.12 -7.42 1.41
C LEU A 144 6.74 -6.16 0.83
N ASN A 145 6.76 -6.04 -0.50
CA ASN A 145 7.28 -4.85 -1.19
C ASN A 145 6.43 -3.61 -0.89
N GLU A 146 5.10 -3.75 -0.87
CA GLU A 146 4.19 -2.66 -0.47
C GLU A 146 4.40 -2.24 0.99
N ALA A 147 4.60 -3.20 1.89
CA ALA A 147 4.89 -2.91 3.29
C ALA A 147 6.23 -2.17 3.44
N LEU A 148 7.27 -2.56 2.70
CA LEU A 148 8.55 -1.83 2.66
C LEU A 148 8.37 -0.42 2.11
N ARG A 149 7.64 -0.28 1.00
CA ARG A 149 7.36 1.03 0.39
C ARG A 149 6.64 1.94 1.38
N LEU A 150 5.64 1.41 2.08
CA LEU A 150 4.88 2.16 3.08
C LEU A 150 5.72 2.51 4.30
N PHE A 151 6.50 1.56 4.82
CA PHE A 151 7.41 1.78 5.93
C PHE A 151 8.44 2.87 5.60
N ASN A 152 9.07 2.79 4.43
CA ASN A 152 10.03 3.79 3.95
C ASN A 152 9.37 5.15 3.71
N SER A 153 8.13 5.18 3.19
CA SER A 153 7.38 6.43 3.05
C SER A 153 6.90 7.02 4.38
N GLY A 154 6.72 6.18 5.41
CA GLY A 154 6.41 6.60 6.77
C GLY A 154 7.64 7.09 7.55
N ILE A 155 8.84 6.69 7.14
CA ILE A 155 10.12 7.23 7.63
C ILE A 155 10.48 8.56 6.94
N ALA A 156 9.99 8.81 5.72
CA ALA A 156 10.22 10.09 5.07
C ALA A 156 9.72 11.22 5.96
N ASP A 157 10.62 12.15 6.31
CA ASP A 157 10.32 13.29 7.17
C ASP A 157 9.01 13.92 6.69
N PRO A 158 7.96 14.01 7.54
CA PRO A 158 6.69 14.60 7.15
C PRO A 158 6.85 15.97 6.50
N ASN A 159 7.89 16.72 6.89
CA ASN A 159 8.22 18.00 6.28
C ASN A 159 8.80 17.85 4.86
N LEU A 160 9.60 16.82 4.56
CA LEU A 160 10.08 16.54 3.20
C LEU A 160 8.93 16.13 2.27
N ILE A 161 7.97 15.34 2.76
CA ILE A 161 6.78 14.96 1.98
C ILE A 161 5.94 16.21 1.65
N GLU A 162 5.68 17.05 2.66
CA GLU A 162 4.92 18.29 2.47
C GLU A 162 5.69 19.32 1.63
N ALA A 163 7.01 19.40 1.74
CA ALA A 163 7.85 20.24 0.90
C ALA A 163 7.80 19.80 -0.56
N ASN A 164 7.82 18.49 -0.83
CA ASN A 164 7.63 17.97 -2.18
C ASN A 164 6.23 18.30 -2.74
N LYS A 165 5.18 18.24 -1.91
CA LYS A 165 3.83 18.70 -2.33
C LYS A 165 3.81 20.19 -2.69
N LEU A 166 4.53 21.02 -1.93
CA LEU A 166 4.69 22.44 -2.25
C LEU A 166 5.40 22.63 -3.60
N LEU A 167 6.49 21.90 -3.84
CA LEU A 167 7.25 21.96 -5.09
C LEU A 167 6.39 21.54 -6.30
N GLU A 168 5.65 20.44 -6.19
CA GLU A 168 4.74 19.98 -7.25
C GLU A 168 3.62 21.00 -7.54
N TRP A 169 3.08 21.65 -6.51
CA TRP A 169 2.11 22.73 -6.71
C TRP A 169 2.72 23.95 -7.43
N LEU A 170 3.95 24.35 -7.08
CA LEU A 170 4.66 25.42 -7.77
C LEU A 170 4.92 25.09 -9.25
N ARG A 171 5.25 23.82 -9.56
CA ARG A 171 5.42 23.29 -10.92
C ARG A 171 4.12 23.32 -11.71
N ASP A 172 3.03 22.78 -11.14
CA ASP A 172 1.70 22.78 -11.76
C ASP A 172 1.25 24.20 -12.11
N LYS A 173 1.48 25.16 -11.20
CA LYS A 173 1.15 26.57 -11.42
C LYS A 173 2.19 27.34 -12.24
N LYS A 174 3.27 26.68 -12.69
CA LYS A 174 4.37 27.28 -13.47
C LYS A 174 4.91 28.56 -12.84
N LYS A 175 5.00 28.58 -11.51
CA LYS A 175 5.43 29.76 -10.75
C LYS A 175 6.93 29.94 -10.91
N LYS A 176 7.34 31.12 -11.37
CA LYS A 176 8.74 31.56 -11.40
C LYS A 176 9.13 32.32 -10.13
N ILE A 177 8.16 33.03 -9.55
CA ILE A 177 8.30 33.79 -8.32
C ILE A 177 7.06 33.51 -7.47
N VAL A 178 7.24 33.36 -6.17
CA VAL A 178 6.14 33.16 -5.21
C VAL A 178 6.42 33.91 -3.92
N SER A 179 5.37 34.43 -3.29
CA SER A 179 5.47 35.03 -1.95
C SER A 179 4.95 34.08 -0.87
N LEU A 180 5.42 34.25 0.37
CA LEU A 180 4.93 33.44 1.50
C LEU A 180 3.39 33.55 1.69
N PRO A 181 2.75 34.74 1.58
CA PRO A 181 1.29 34.88 1.56
C PRO A 181 0.57 34.02 0.53
N GLU A 182 1.13 33.95 -0.68
CA GLU A 182 0.52 33.19 -1.75
C GLU A 182 0.54 31.68 -1.45
N ILE A 183 1.62 31.20 -0.84
CA ILE A 183 1.77 29.80 -0.42
C ILE A 183 0.67 29.42 0.58
N TYR A 184 0.48 30.19 1.66
CA TYR A 184 -0.52 29.80 2.66
C TYR A 184 -1.97 30.17 2.29
N GLN A 185 -2.20 31.07 1.32
CA GLN A 185 -3.55 31.40 0.84
C GLN A 185 -4.04 30.44 -0.26
N PHE A 186 -3.17 30.09 -1.21
CA PHE A 186 -3.56 29.36 -2.43
C PHE A 186 -2.87 28.01 -2.59
N GLY A 187 -1.87 27.72 -1.76
CA GLY A 187 -1.18 26.44 -1.75
C GLY A 187 -2.07 25.28 -1.29
N PRO A 188 -1.51 24.05 -1.32
CA PRO A 188 -2.19 22.85 -0.86
C PRO A 188 -2.78 23.02 0.53
N ASN A 189 -3.98 22.46 0.79
CA ASN A 189 -4.70 22.65 2.06
C ASN A 189 -3.85 22.29 3.29
N SER A 190 -2.97 21.31 3.18
CA SER A 190 -2.07 20.88 4.27
C SER A 190 -0.95 21.90 4.60
N ILE A 191 -0.81 22.97 3.82
CA ILE A 191 0.26 23.98 3.86
C ILE A 191 -0.30 25.40 4.09
N ARG A 192 -1.60 25.54 4.33
CA ARG A 192 -2.27 26.85 4.53
C ARG A 192 -2.03 27.53 5.88
N ASP A 193 -1.05 27.05 6.63
CA ASP A 193 -0.58 27.67 7.86
C ASP A 193 0.72 28.43 7.59
N SER A 194 0.84 29.67 8.07
CA SER A 194 1.99 30.54 7.79
C SER A 194 3.31 30.00 8.34
N LYS A 195 3.30 29.38 9.53
CA LYS A 195 4.50 28.80 10.15
C LYS A 195 4.97 27.58 9.35
N LYS A 196 4.03 26.73 8.95
CA LYS A 196 4.30 25.56 8.12
C LYS A 196 4.78 25.95 6.72
N ALA A 197 4.13 26.90 6.05
CA ALA A 197 4.56 27.42 4.76
C ALA A 197 6.01 27.94 4.82
N ARG A 198 6.37 28.68 5.87
CA ARG A 198 7.72 29.21 6.07
C ARG A 198 8.74 28.10 6.30
N GLN A 199 8.38 27.06 7.04
CA GLN A 199 9.24 25.90 7.24
C GLN A 199 9.49 25.15 5.93
N LEU A 200 8.44 24.91 5.14
CA LEU A 200 8.55 24.12 3.91
C LEU A 200 9.30 24.86 2.80
N ILE A 201 9.12 26.18 2.65
CA ILE A 201 9.88 26.95 1.65
C ILE A 201 11.37 27.01 2.01
N LYS A 202 11.74 27.00 3.31
CA LYS A 202 13.14 26.89 3.73
C LYS A 202 13.77 25.57 3.31
N ILE A 203 13.05 24.46 3.43
CA ILE A 203 13.52 23.15 2.95
C ILE A 203 13.78 23.21 1.44
N LEU A 204 12.90 23.86 0.66
CA LEU A 204 13.13 24.05 -0.78
C LEU A 204 14.35 24.93 -1.08
N VAL A 205 14.62 25.95 -0.26
CA VAL A 205 15.84 26.77 -0.37
C VAL A 205 17.08 25.95 -0.04
N GLU A 206 17.08 25.19 1.05
CA GLU A 206 18.20 24.32 1.47
C GLU A 206 18.54 23.28 0.39
N HIS A 207 17.54 22.78 -0.33
CA HIS A 207 17.71 21.81 -1.42
C HIS A 207 17.89 22.46 -2.81
N GLY A 208 17.98 23.79 -2.89
CA GLY A 208 18.29 24.53 -4.12
C GLY A 208 17.14 24.74 -5.11
N TYR A 209 15.90 24.38 -4.74
CA TYR A 209 14.70 24.56 -5.57
C TYR A 209 14.08 25.96 -5.48
N ALA A 210 14.48 26.76 -4.49
CA ALA A 210 14.04 28.13 -4.33
C ALA A 210 15.18 29.03 -3.86
N LEU A 211 15.09 30.32 -4.17
CA LEU A 211 16.00 31.34 -3.64
C LEU A 211 15.23 32.50 -3.04
N PRO A 212 15.58 32.97 -1.84
CA PRO A 212 15.02 34.19 -1.28
C PRO A 212 15.46 35.41 -2.10
N LEU A 213 14.52 36.24 -2.50
CA LEU A 213 14.78 37.53 -3.12
C LEU A 213 14.84 38.60 -2.02
N THR A 214 16.03 39.13 -1.77
CA THR A 214 16.25 40.20 -0.79
C THR A 214 16.00 41.58 -1.40
N GLY A 215 15.41 42.49 -0.62
CA GLY A 215 15.28 43.91 -1.01
C GLY A 215 13.86 44.46 -1.13
N GLY A 216 12.83 43.71 -0.72
CA GLY A 216 11.44 44.14 -0.84
C GLY A 216 11.00 44.16 -2.30
N VAL A 217 10.51 43.02 -2.79
CA VAL A 217 10.09 42.90 -4.19
C VAL A 217 8.66 43.41 -4.32
N ASP A 218 8.41 44.26 -5.31
CA ASP A 218 7.04 44.62 -5.69
C ASP A 218 6.35 43.38 -6.27
N PHE A 219 5.36 42.88 -5.55
CA PHE A 219 4.59 41.71 -5.93
C PHE A 219 3.11 42.11 -5.92
N ASP A 220 2.51 42.24 -7.10
CA ASP A 220 1.14 42.72 -7.32
C ASP A 220 0.84 44.09 -6.66
N GLY A 221 1.78 45.05 -6.75
CA GLY A 221 1.60 46.42 -6.25
C GLY A 221 1.80 46.57 -4.73
N LYS A 222 2.36 45.55 -4.07
CA LYS A 222 2.70 45.56 -2.64
C LYS A 222 4.13 45.07 -2.44
N ILE A 223 4.92 45.83 -1.69
CA ILE A 223 6.27 45.43 -1.28
C ILE A 223 6.15 44.24 -0.32
N ARG A 224 6.72 43.09 -0.71
CA ARG A 224 6.76 41.89 0.10
C ARG A 224 8.19 41.52 0.47
N ASN A 225 8.40 41.22 1.76
CA ASN A 225 9.72 40.91 2.33
C ASN A 225 10.09 39.41 2.24
N GLU A 226 9.10 38.53 2.11
CA GLU A 226 9.31 37.07 1.99
C GLU A 226 8.86 36.58 0.62
N VAL A 227 9.72 36.81 -0.38
CA VAL A 227 9.51 36.44 -1.78
C VAL A 227 10.64 35.53 -2.23
N TYR A 228 10.30 34.53 -3.04
CA TYR A 228 11.22 33.48 -3.47
C TYR A 228 11.15 33.30 -4.99
N GLU A 229 12.31 33.25 -5.65
CA GLU A 229 12.45 32.77 -7.02
C GLU A 229 12.49 31.24 -7.01
N ILE A 230 11.71 30.59 -7.88
CA ILE A 230 11.67 29.14 -7.97
C ILE A 230 12.60 28.68 -9.09
N ARG A 231 13.55 27.81 -8.73
CA ARG A 231 14.50 27.18 -9.63
C ARG A 231 13.96 25.80 -9.98
N LEU A 232 13.20 25.74 -11.08
CA LEU A 232 12.64 24.50 -11.64
C LEU A 232 13.60 23.86 -12.63
#